data_AF-A0A0P9CZK3-F1
#
_entry.id   AF-A0A0P9CZK3-F1
#
_cell.length_a   1.000
_cell.length_b   1.000
_cell.length_c   1.000
_cell.angle_alpha   90.00
_cell.angle_beta   90.00
_cell.angle_gamma   90.00
#
_symmetry.space_group_name_H-M   'P 1'
#
loop_
_entity.id
_entity.type
_entity.pdbx_description
1 polymer ?
#
loop_
_entity_poly.entity_id
_entity_poly.type
_entity_poly.pdbx_seq_one_letter_code
_entity_poly.pdbx_strand_id
1 'polypeptide(L)'
;MLVSPQRATERLEDLASYQALAFHQRRLSHCWLIATNGPGGSLATAQALAQHFGTYGINSTTWQVLDATHADETFALVEQIYSAEVPEAGLAVQDVIADITGGTKPMTAGMVLACGERRPMQYMVFQQNGPSLPVALRLRAP
;
A
#
# COMPACT_ATOMS: atom_id res chain seq x y z
N MET A 1 1.51 -1.54 -0.59
CA MET A 1 0.38 -0.66 -0.27
C MET A 1 0.32 0.50 -1.22
N LEU A 2 -0.88 1.00 -1.52
CA LEU A 2 -1.06 2.24 -2.27
C LEU A 2 -0.86 3.45 -1.34
N VAL A 3 -0.12 4.45 -1.81
CA VAL A 3 0.20 5.67 -1.04
C VAL A 3 -0.48 6.87 -1.66
N SER A 4 -1.19 7.65 -0.83
CA SER A 4 -1.79 8.93 -1.22
C SER A 4 -0.80 10.08 -1.06
N PRO A 5 -0.90 11.15 -1.86
CA PRO A 5 -0.10 12.34 -1.63
C PRO A 5 -0.50 13.00 -0.31
N GLN A 6 0.49 13.47 0.43
CA GLN A 6 0.28 14.26 1.64
C GLN A 6 -0.09 15.69 1.26
N ARG A 7 -1.19 16.21 1.81
CA ARG A 7 -1.56 17.62 1.67
C ARG A 7 -0.74 18.49 2.62
N ALA A 8 -0.55 19.76 2.27
CA ALA A 8 0.23 20.70 3.09
C ALA A 8 -0.29 20.87 4.53
N THR A 9 -1.57 20.59 4.78
CA THR A 9 -2.21 20.67 6.10
C THR A 9 -2.14 19.39 6.91
N GLU A 10 -1.69 18.28 6.31
CA GLU A 10 -1.67 16.96 6.94
C GLU A 10 -0.28 16.67 7.50
N ARG A 11 -0.20 16.05 8.68
CA ARG A 11 1.05 15.46 9.16
C ARG A 11 1.17 14.03 8.64
N LEU A 12 2.37 13.48 8.68
CA LEU A 12 2.60 12.11 8.22
C LEU A 12 1.76 11.11 9.04
N GLU A 13 1.64 11.32 10.36
CA GLU A 13 0.85 10.47 11.25
C GLU A 13 -0.67 10.48 10.99
N ASP A 14 -1.17 11.51 10.31
CA ASP A 14 -2.59 11.64 10.00
C ASP A 14 -2.98 10.79 8.78
N LEU A 15 -2.01 10.29 8.01
CA LEU A 15 -2.23 9.52 6.80
C LEU A 15 -2.70 8.09 7.09
N ALA A 16 -3.64 7.58 6.30
CA ALA A 16 -4.08 6.19 6.37
C ALA A 16 -2.92 5.20 6.19
N SER A 17 -1.98 5.51 5.29
CA SER A 17 -0.79 4.68 5.07
C SER A 17 0.11 4.61 6.30
N TYR A 18 0.25 5.71 7.05
CA TYR A 18 0.97 5.70 8.32
C TYR A 18 0.26 4.82 9.34
N GLN A 19 -1.06 4.98 9.48
CA GLN A 19 -1.84 4.20 10.45
C GLN A 19 -1.80 2.70 10.14
N ALA A 20 -1.82 2.31 8.86
CA ALA A 20 -1.66 0.92 8.44
C ALA A 20 -0.27 0.36 8.81
N LEU A 21 0.80 1.12 8.55
CA LEU A 21 2.17 0.71 8.90
C LEU A 21 2.34 0.61 10.42
N ALA A 22 1.86 1.60 11.17
CA ALA A 22 1.91 1.61 12.63
C ALA A 22 1.13 0.42 13.24
N PHE A 23 -0.03 0.08 12.69
CA PHE A 23 -0.82 -1.07 13.13
C PHE A 23 -0.05 -2.40 12.96
N HIS A 24 0.64 -2.56 11.83
CA HIS A 24 1.39 -3.79 11.52
C HIS A 24 2.83 -3.80 12.00
N GLN A 25 3.35 -2.69 12.53
CA GLN A 25 4.77 -2.45 12.81
C GLN A 25 5.47 -3.58 13.57
N ARG A 26 4.77 -4.24 14.52
CA ARG A 26 5.37 -5.33 15.32
C ARG A 26 5.65 -6.62 14.54
N ARG A 27 4.99 -6.81 13.40
CA ARG A 27 5.08 -8.02 12.57
C ARG A 27 5.57 -7.73 11.16
N LEU A 28 5.52 -6.48 10.73
CA LEU A 28 5.92 -6.05 9.40
C LEU A 28 7.45 -5.98 9.32
N SER A 29 8.03 -6.74 8.39
CA SER A 29 9.46 -6.68 8.09
C SER A 29 9.75 -6.02 6.73
N HIS A 30 8.82 -6.15 5.78
CA HIS A 30 8.93 -5.60 4.43
C HIS A 30 7.69 -4.80 4.04
N CYS A 31 7.87 -3.70 3.32
CA CYS A 31 6.77 -2.94 2.74
C CYS A 31 7.10 -2.45 1.32
N TRP A 32 6.25 -2.82 0.36
CA TRP A 32 6.29 -2.24 -0.98
C TRP A 32 5.33 -1.05 -1.06
N LEU A 33 5.87 0.15 -1.16
CA LEU A 33 5.13 1.40 -1.23
C LEU A 33 4.88 1.76 -2.70
N ILE A 34 3.64 1.76 -3.14
CA ILE A 34 3.26 2.08 -4.52
C ILE A 34 2.76 3.52 -4.55
N ALA A 35 3.52 4.38 -5.22
CA ALA A 35 3.28 5.81 -5.30
C ALA A 35 3.04 6.28 -6.74
N THR A 36 2.42 7.44 -6.91
CA THR A 36 2.27 8.08 -8.20
C THR A 36 3.39 9.08 -8.45
N ASN A 37 3.82 9.20 -9.71
CA ASN A 37 4.79 10.21 -10.12
C ASN A 37 4.14 11.60 -10.29
N GLY A 38 4.98 12.60 -10.58
CA GLY A 38 4.52 13.89 -11.11
C GLY A 38 4.04 14.90 -10.05
N PRO A 39 3.66 16.12 -10.48
CA PRO A 39 3.15 17.15 -9.59
C PRO A 39 1.89 16.71 -8.85
N GLY A 40 1.90 16.78 -7.52
CA GLY A 40 0.80 16.27 -6.70
C GLY A 40 0.78 14.74 -6.56
N GLY A 41 1.78 14.04 -7.07
CA GLY A 41 1.99 12.61 -6.86
C GLY A 41 2.43 12.28 -5.43
N SER A 42 2.44 10.99 -5.09
CA SER A 42 2.67 10.51 -3.73
C SER A 42 4.09 10.03 -3.45
N LEU A 43 5.03 10.19 -4.38
CA LEU A 43 6.41 9.70 -4.24
C LEU A 43 7.11 10.27 -2.99
N ALA A 44 7.01 11.57 -2.73
CA ALA A 44 7.62 12.19 -1.55
C ALA A 44 7.02 11.63 -0.25
N THR A 45 5.72 11.39 -0.23
CA THR A 45 5.04 10.77 0.91
C THR A 45 5.50 9.33 1.14
N ALA A 46 5.65 8.53 0.08
CA ALA A 46 6.18 7.17 0.18
C ALA A 46 7.63 7.17 0.72
N GLN A 47 8.48 8.07 0.24
CA GLN A 47 9.85 8.20 0.73
C GLN A 47 9.90 8.61 2.22
N ALA A 48 9.04 9.53 2.64
CA ALA A 48 8.94 9.93 4.05
C ALA A 48 8.47 8.77 4.94
N LEU A 49 7.48 7.98 4.49
CA LEU A 49 7.05 6.77 5.20
C LEU A 49 8.18 5.73 5.29
N ALA A 50 8.87 5.46 4.18
CA ALA A 50 10.00 4.53 4.15
C ALA A 50 11.12 4.95 5.12
N GLN A 51 11.47 6.24 5.13
CA GLN A 51 12.47 6.77 6.04
C GLN A 51 12.03 6.64 7.50
N HIS A 52 10.79 7.01 7.83
CA HIS A 52 10.27 6.94 9.18
C HIS A 52 10.22 5.49 9.68
N PHE A 53 9.59 4.59 8.93
CA PHE A 53 9.40 3.20 9.35
C PHE A 53 10.68 2.35 9.24
N GLY A 54 11.66 2.77 8.44
CA GLY A 54 13.01 2.20 8.43
C GLY A 54 13.72 2.32 9.78
N THR A 55 13.46 3.37 10.57
CA THR A 55 14.01 3.50 11.94
C THR A 55 13.48 2.45 12.91
N TYR A 56 12.37 1.80 12.57
CA TYR A 56 11.78 0.69 13.31
C TYR A 56 12.11 -0.68 12.70
N GLY A 57 13.03 -0.74 11.73
CA GLY A 57 13.49 -1.97 11.11
C GLY A 57 12.60 -2.51 9.97
N ILE A 58 11.67 -1.71 9.45
CA ILE A 58 10.85 -2.10 8.29
C ILE A 58 11.60 -1.78 7.01
N ASN A 59 11.99 -2.80 6.25
CA ASN A 59 12.61 -2.64 4.94
C ASN A 59 11.54 -2.19 3.92
N SER A 60 11.72 -1.03 3.29
CA SER A 60 10.70 -0.45 2.41
C SER A 60 11.24 -0.18 1.01
N THR A 61 10.57 -0.70 -0.01
CA THR A 61 10.89 -0.46 -1.43
C THR A 61 9.78 0.38 -2.04
N THR A 62 10.15 1.49 -2.71
CA THR A 62 9.17 2.37 -3.36
C THR A 62 9.08 2.06 -4.85
N TRP A 63 7.86 1.87 -5.32
CA TRP A 63 7.49 1.63 -6.71
C TRP A 63 6.62 2.76 -7.23
N GLN A 64 6.68 3.03 -8.53
CA GLN A 64 5.97 4.14 -9.16
C GLN A 64 4.96 3.65 -10.20
N VAL A 65 3.76 4.23 -10.15
CA VAL A 65 2.76 4.23 -11.21
C VAL A 65 2.89 5.56 -11.93
N LEU A 66 3.13 5.53 -13.24
CA LEU A 66 3.34 6.72 -14.06
C LEU A 66 2.03 7.44 -14.35
N ASP A 67 0.94 6.70 -14.57
CA ASP A 67 -0.39 7.22 -14.83
C ASP A 67 -1.44 6.57 -13.92
N ALA A 68 -1.80 7.31 -12.87
CA ALA A 68 -2.77 6.87 -11.87
C ALA A 68 -4.22 6.72 -12.41
N THR A 69 -4.46 7.02 -13.69
CA THR A 69 -5.75 6.81 -14.36
C THR A 69 -5.87 5.43 -15.01
N HIS A 70 -4.74 4.74 -15.19
CA HIS A 70 -4.65 3.42 -15.83
C HIS A 70 -4.53 2.30 -14.79
N ALA A 71 -5.60 1.51 -14.64
CA ALA A 71 -5.66 0.43 -13.65
C ALA A 71 -4.70 -0.73 -14.00
N ASP A 72 -4.45 -0.96 -15.28
CA ASP A 72 -3.55 -1.99 -15.82
C ASP A 72 -2.09 -1.76 -15.40
N GLU A 73 -1.66 -0.51 -15.24
CA GLU A 73 -0.31 -0.22 -14.75
C GLU A 73 -0.13 -0.67 -13.30
N THR A 74 -1.11 -0.37 -12.44
CA THR A 74 -1.07 -0.85 -11.04
C THR A 74 -1.22 -2.38 -10.98
N PHE A 75 -2.05 -2.96 -11.84
CA PHE A 75 -2.20 -4.41 -11.94
C PHE A 75 -0.85 -5.08 -12.28
N ALA A 76 -0.18 -4.63 -13.34
CA ALA A 76 1.08 -5.20 -13.79
C ALA A 76 2.19 -5.05 -12.72
N LEU A 77 2.25 -3.89 -12.06
CA LEU A 77 3.18 -3.63 -10.98
C LEU A 77 2.95 -4.58 -9.79
N VAL A 78 1.69 -4.80 -9.40
CA VAL A 78 1.35 -5.72 -8.30
C VAL A 78 1.70 -7.17 -8.69
N GLU A 79 1.43 -7.60 -9.91
CA GLU A 79 1.87 -8.91 -10.41
C GLU A 79 3.40 -9.06 -10.36
N GLN A 80 4.14 -8.02 -10.75
CA GLN A 80 5.60 -8.01 -10.66
C GLN A 80 6.08 -8.15 -9.21
N ILE A 81 5.51 -7.40 -8.28
CA ILE A 81 5.86 -7.50 -6.85
C ILE A 81 5.61 -8.92 -6.35
N TYR A 82 4.45 -9.52 -6.64
CA TYR A 82 4.15 -10.87 -6.17
C TYR A 82 4.97 -11.97 -6.84
N SER A 83 5.41 -11.78 -8.08
CA SER A 83 6.17 -12.79 -8.83
C SER A 83 7.69 -12.72 -8.64
N ALA A 84 8.23 -11.54 -8.31
CA ALA A 84 9.68 -11.33 -8.15
C ALA A 84 10.04 -10.93 -6.72
N GLU A 85 9.45 -9.85 -6.21
CA GLU A 85 9.88 -9.22 -4.95
C GLU A 85 9.48 -10.03 -3.71
N VAL A 86 8.28 -10.59 -3.70
CA VAL A 86 7.78 -11.40 -2.58
C VAL A 86 8.65 -12.65 -2.37
N PRO A 87 8.97 -13.44 -3.41
CA PRO A 87 9.94 -14.53 -3.29
C PRO A 87 11.35 -14.08 -2.91
N GLU A 88 11.84 -12.96 -3.45
CA GLU A 88 13.18 -12.42 -3.12
C GLU A 88 13.30 -12.05 -1.64
N ALA A 89 12.21 -11.55 -1.04
CA ALA A 89 12.12 -11.30 0.39
C ALA A 89 11.95 -12.58 1.24
N GLY A 90 11.87 -13.77 0.62
CA GLY A 90 11.67 -15.05 1.29
C GLY A 90 10.26 -15.21 1.89
N LEU A 91 9.29 -14.45 1.39
CA LEU A 91 7.91 -14.45 1.88
C LEU A 91 7.00 -15.29 0.97
N ALA A 92 5.96 -15.87 1.54
CA ALA A 92 4.90 -16.50 0.77
C ALA A 92 3.76 -15.50 0.50
N VAL A 93 2.93 -15.80 -0.49
CA VAL A 93 1.79 -14.93 -0.88
C VAL A 93 0.87 -14.63 0.32
N GLN A 94 0.63 -15.62 1.19
CA GLN A 94 -0.22 -15.46 2.37
C GLN A 94 0.39 -14.58 3.48
N ASP A 95 1.70 -14.34 3.44
CA ASP A 95 2.40 -13.47 4.41
C ASP A 95 2.25 -11.98 4.03
N VAL A 96 1.76 -11.70 2.82
CA VAL A 96 1.66 -10.37 2.26
C VAL A 96 0.20 -9.91 2.22
N ILE A 97 -0.05 -8.71 2.75
CA ILE A 97 -1.36 -8.07 2.69
C ILE A 97 -1.32 -6.80 1.83
N ALA A 98 -2.17 -6.76 0.81
CA ALA A 98 -2.30 -5.61 -0.08
C ALA A 98 -3.24 -4.56 0.54
N ASP A 99 -2.69 -3.43 0.96
CA ASP A 99 -3.49 -2.28 1.40
C ASP A 99 -3.85 -1.38 0.21
N ILE A 100 -5.17 -1.26 -0.04
CA ILE A 100 -5.73 -0.57 -1.20
C ILE A 100 -6.18 0.87 -0.89
N THR A 101 -5.87 1.41 0.30
CA THR A 101 -6.54 2.60 0.84
C THR A 101 -6.08 3.91 0.19
N GLY A 102 -4.78 4.07 -0.04
CA GLY A 102 -4.19 5.36 -0.44
C GLY A 102 -4.19 5.64 -1.95
N GLY A 103 -4.71 4.74 -2.76
CA GLY A 103 -4.69 4.88 -4.23
C GLY A 103 -5.84 5.72 -4.79
N THR A 104 -5.69 6.15 -6.04
CA THR A 104 -6.83 6.58 -6.84
C THR A 104 -7.76 5.39 -7.11
N LYS A 105 -9.02 5.64 -7.51
CA LYS A 105 -9.96 4.55 -7.84
C LYS A 105 -9.42 3.57 -8.90
N PRO A 106 -8.79 4.02 -10.00
CA PRO A 106 -8.16 3.10 -10.95
C PRO A 106 -7.02 2.26 -10.34
N MET A 107 -6.14 2.85 -9.53
CA MET A 107 -5.08 2.11 -8.84
C MET A 107 -5.65 1.04 -7.90
N THR A 108 -6.66 1.42 -7.11
CA THR A 108 -7.40 0.48 -6.24
C THR A 108 -7.98 -0.67 -7.06
N ALA A 109 -8.63 -0.38 -8.20
CA ALA A 109 -9.18 -1.42 -9.07
C ALA A 109 -8.08 -2.35 -9.63
N GLY A 110 -6.96 -1.80 -10.08
CA GLY A 110 -5.81 -2.57 -10.57
C GLY A 110 -5.24 -3.52 -9.51
N MET A 111 -5.02 -3.02 -8.29
CA MET A 111 -4.55 -3.85 -7.18
C MET A 111 -5.57 -4.93 -6.79
N VAL A 112 -6.87 -4.59 -6.73
CA VAL A 112 -7.94 -5.55 -6.42
C VAL A 112 -8.00 -6.65 -7.47
N LEU A 113 -7.89 -6.33 -8.76
CA LEU A 113 -7.88 -7.30 -9.85
C LEU A 113 -6.64 -8.21 -9.79
N ALA A 114 -5.46 -7.65 -9.52
CA ALA A 114 -4.23 -8.43 -9.37
C ALA A 114 -4.30 -9.34 -8.14
N CYS A 115 -4.91 -8.88 -7.05
CA CYS A 115 -5.03 -9.68 -5.84
C CYS A 115 -6.04 -10.83 -6.01
N GLY A 116 -7.20 -10.53 -6.62
CA GLY A 116 -8.28 -11.47 -6.82
C GLY A 116 -8.71 -12.14 -5.50
N GLU A 117 -9.02 -13.43 -5.55
CA GLU A 117 -9.41 -14.21 -4.37
C GLU A 117 -8.23 -14.73 -3.54
N ARG A 118 -7.03 -14.75 -4.13
CA ARG A 118 -5.89 -15.53 -3.62
C ARG A 118 -4.97 -14.73 -2.71
N ARG A 119 -4.90 -13.41 -2.90
CA ARG A 119 -3.97 -12.53 -2.18
C ARG A 119 -4.75 -11.74 -1.12
N PRO A 120 -4.33 -11.79 0.16
CA PRO A 120 -4.98 -11.03 1.22
C PRO A 120 -4.98 -9.53 0.91
N MET A 121 -6.12 -8.89 1.17
CA MET A 121 -6.29 -7.44 1.00
C MET A 121 -6.82 -6.80 2.27
N GLN A 122 -6.52 -5.51 2.46
CA GLN A 122 -7.12 -4.69 3.51
C GLN A 122 -7.49 -3.29 3.02
N TYR A 123 -8.34 -2.64 3.80
CA TYR A 123 -8.67 -1.23 3.69
C TYR A 123 -8.71 -0.59 5.08
N MET A 124 -8.17 0.62 5.25
CA MET A 124 -8.24 1.35 6.52
C MET A 124 -9.57 2.09 6.63
N VAL A 125 -10.36 1.76 7.66
CA VAL A 125 -11.65 2.42 7.93
C VAL A 125 -11.47 3.45 9.03
N PHE A 126 -11.82 4.69 8.72
CA PHE A 126 -11.83 5.80 9.67
C PHE A 126 -12.75 5.50 10.86
N GLN A 127 -12.29 5.84 12.06
CA GLN A 127 -13.05 5.73 13.30
C GLN A 127 -13.26 7.12 13.87
N GLN A 128 -14.50 7.47 14.26
CA GLN A 128 -14.81 8.79 14.82
C GLN A 128 -14.05 9.10 16.12
N ASN A 129 -13.82 8.08 16.95
CA ASN A 129 -13.24 8.22 18.30
C ASN A 129 -11.97 7.39 18.49
N GLY A 130 -11.15 7.23 17.45
CA GLY A 130 -9.92 6.42 17.54
C GLY A 130 -9.08 6.40 16.26
N PRO A 131 -7.98 5.65 16.24
CA PRO A 131 -7.20 5.45 15.02
C PRO A 131 -8.03 4.68 13.99
N SER A 132 -7.77 4.90 12.70
CA SER A 132 -8.35 4.05 11.66
C SER A 132 -7.87 2.62 11.85
N LEU A 133 -8.75 1.66 11.56
CA LEU A 133 -8.45 0.24 11.72
C LEU A 133 -8.53 -0.48 10.38
N PRO A 134 -7.64 -1.46 10.12
CA PRO A 134 -7.73 -2.25 8.91
C PRO A 134 -8.93 -3.20 8.97
N VAL A 135 -9.67 -3.28 7.87
CA VAL A 135 -10.64 -4.35 7.62
C VAL A 135 -10.14 -5.25 6.50
N ALA A 136 -10.23 -6.55 6.70
CA ALA A 136 -9.86 -7.52 5.67
C ALA A 136 -10.89 -7.52 4.54
N LEU A 137 -10.42 -7.44 3.31
CA LEU A 137 -11.24 -7.52 2.11
C LEU A 137 -11.11 -8.91 1.49
N ARG A 138 -12.24 -9.45 1.04
CA ARG A 138 -12.29 -10.74 0.34
C ARG A 138 -13.15 -10.58 -0.90
N LEU A 139 -12.56 -10.87 -2.05
CA LEU A 139 -13.34 -11.13 -3.25
C LEU A 139 -13.78 -12.59 -3.23
N ARG A 140 -15.03 -12.82 -3.64
CA ARG A 140 -15.57 -14.13 -3.97
C ARG A 140 -16.21 -14.00 -5.33
N ALA A 141 -15.73 -14.76 -6.31
CA ALA A 141 -16.46 -14.98 -7.55
C ALA A 141 -17.77 -15.71 -7.22
N PRO A 142 -18.85 -15.40 -7.94
CA PRO A 142 -20.12 -16.10 -7.81
C PRO A 142 -20.03 -17.58 -8.17
#